data_AF-A0A7Y7LUQ4-F1
#
_entry.id   AF-A0A7Y7LUQ4-F1
#
_cell.length_a   1.000
_cell.length_b   1.000
_cell.length_c   1.000
_cell.angle_alpha   90.00
_cell.angle_beta   90.00
_cell.angle_gamma   90.00
#
_symmetry.space_group_name_H-M   'P 1'
#
loop_
_entity.id
_entity.type
_entity.pdbx_description
1 polymer ?
#
loop_
_entity_poly.entity_id
_entity_poly.type
_entity_poly.pdbx_seq_one_letter_code
_entity_poly.pdbx_strand_id
1 'polypeptide(L)'
;MAMVERTPACTKTAVDTAWALFCRLHDTPSRDHASQLIHWLGEDPRHVRAFDEALTLWALAGAALVRPVLEDVRRSGPDLQ
;
A
#
# COMPACT_ATOMS: atom_id res chain seq x y z
N MET A 1 -27.62 -28.78 19.64
CA MET A 1 -27.64 -27.78 18.56
C MET A 1 -26.63 -26.69 18.91
N ALA A 2 -25.44 -26.73 18.32
CA ALA A 2 -24.41 -25.72 18.54
C ALA A 2 -24.64 -24.56 17.58
N MET A 3 -24.67 -23.34 18.12
CA MET A 3 -24.78 -22.12 17.34
C MET A 3 -23.48 -21.93 16.55
N VAL A 4 -23.58 -21.82 15.22
CA VAL A 4 -22.45 -21.43 14.39
C VAL A 4 -22.26 -19.93 14.60
N GLU A 5 -21.20 -19.55 15.30
CA GLU A 5 -20.77 -18.16 15.37
C GLU A 5 -20.40 -17.75 13.95
N ARG A 6 -21.29 -16.96 13.32
CA ARG A 6 -20.94 -16.30 12.06
C ARG A 6 -19.80 -15.33 12.39
N THR A 7 -18.62 -15.64 11.85
CA THR A 7 -17.49 -14.73 11.74
C THR A 7 -17.96 -13.36 11.27
N PRO A 8 -17.51 -12.25 11.88
CA PRO A 8 -17.93 -10.92 11.45
C PRO A 8 -17.49 -10.74 9.99
N ALA A 9 -18.42 -10.34 9.13
CA ALA A 9 -18.10 -9.85 7.80
C ALA A 9 -16.94 -8.86 7.96
N CYS A 10 -15.81 -9.12 7.29
CA CYS A 10 -14.59 -8.32 7.40
C CYS A 10 -14.97 -6.86 7.09
N THR A 11 -15.16 -6.05 8.14
CA THR A 11 -15.44 -4.63 8.03
C THR A 11 -14.20 -4.02 7.42
N LYS A 12 -14.26 -3.75 6.11
CA LYS A 12 -13.18 -3.16 5.34
C LYS A 12 -12.78 -1.84 5.99
N THR A 13 -11.55 -1.76 6.49
CA THR A 13 -11.09 -0.57 7.19
C THR A 13 -10.83 0.56 6.19
N ALA A 14 -10.65 1.78 6.69
CA ALA A 14 -10.21 2.90 5.87
C ALA A 14 -8.83 2.61 5.23
N VAL A 15 -7.95 1.87 5.92
CA VAL A 15 -6.62 1.48 5.40
C VAL A 15 -6.76 0.47 4.26
N ASP A 16 -7.65 -0.52 4.38
CA ASP A 16 -7.93 -1.46 3.28
C ASP A 16 -8.49 -0.76 2.03
N THR A 17 -9.31 0.28 2.24
CA THR A 17 -9.89 1.07 1.16
C THR A 17 -8.84 1.96 0.49
N ALA A 18 -8.01 2.63 1.29
CA ALA A 18 -6.86 3.40 0.83
C ALA A 18 -5.90 2.55 -0.01
N TRP A 19 -5.56 1.36 0.48
CA TRP A 19 -4.70 0.40 -0.22
C TRP A 19 -5.27 0.00 -1.58
N ALA A 20 -6.56 -0.34 -1.65
CA ALA A 20 -7.21 -0.71 -2.91
C ALA A 20 -7.28 0.44 -3.93
N LEU A 21 -7.44 1.69 -3.48
CA LEU A 21 -7.38 2.86 -4.35
C LEU A 21 -5.96 3.12 -4.86
N PHE A 22 -4.96 3.00 -3.97
CA PHE A 22 -3.55 3.09 -4.34
C PHE A 22 -3.17 2.06 -5.39
N CYS A 23 -3.43 0.77 -5.16
CA CYS A 23 -3.08 -0.29 -6.11
C CYS A 23 -3.71 -0.04 -7.49
N ARG A 24 -5.00 0.32 -7.55
CA ARG A 24 -5.66 0.63 -8.85
C ARG A 24 -4.98 1.76 -9.61
N LEU A 25 -4.60 2.84 -8.92
CA LEU A 25 -3.89 3.96 -9.54
C LEU A 25 -2.46 3.58 -9.92
N HIS A 26 -1.76 2.85 -9.06
CA HIS A 26 -0.37 2.44 -9.27
C HIS A 26 -0.22 1.44 -10.42
N ASP A 27 -1.09 0.43 -10.47
CA ASP A 27 -1.06 -0.63 -11.48
C ASP A 27 -1.59 -0.14 -12.84
N THR A 28 -2.53 0.81 -12.84
CA THR A 28 -3.07 1.42 -14.05
C THR A 28 -3.24 2.92 -13.86
N PRO A 29 -2.21 3.73 -14.12
CA PRO A 29 -2.27 5.17 -13.94
C PRO A 29 -3.29 5.77 -14.91
N SER A 30 -4.34 6.39 -14.36
CA SER A 30 -5.38 7.04 -15.14
C SER A 30 -5.94 8.26 -14.40
N ARG A 31 -6.47 9.22 -15.16
CA ARG A 31 -7.10 10.41 -14.58
C ARG A 31 -8.33 10.05 -13.75
N ASP A 32 -9.08 9.05 -14.18
CA ASP A 32 -10.28 8.57 -13.48
C ASP A 32 -9.92 7.95 -12.12
N HIS A 33 -8.90 7.07 -12.07
CA HIS A 33 -8.43 6.48 -10.82
C HIS A 33 -7.88 7.54 -9.86
N ALA A 34 -7.16 8.55 -10.38
CA ALA A 34 -6.68 9.66 -9.57
C ALA A 34 -7.85 10.49 -9.02
N SER A 35 -8.87 10.79 -9.82
CA SER A 35 -10.08 11.49 -9.37
C SER A 35 -10.84 10.70 -8.31
N GLN A 36 -10.97 9.37 -8.45
CA GLN A 36 -11.59 8.52 -7.42
C GLN A 36 -10.83 8.58 -6.10
N LEU A 37 -9.50 8.51 -6.13
CA LEU A 37 -8.67 8.62 -4.93
C LEU A 37 -8.81 10.00 -4.27
N ILE A 38 -8.71 11.09 -5.06
CA ILE A 38 -8.82 12.46 -4.54
C ILE A 38 -10.21 12.70 -3.94
N HIS A 39 -11.26 12.21 -4.59
CA HIS A 39 -12.62 12.32 -4.08
C HIS A 39 -12.76 11.63 -2.73
N TRP A 40 -12.31 10.38 -2.61
CA TRP A 40 -12.35 9.63 -1.35
C TRP A 40 -11.54 10.30 -0.23
N LEU A 41 -10.35 10.83 -0.54
CA LEU A 41 -9.53 11.59 0.42
C LEU A 41 -10.21 12.86 0.92
N GLY A 42 -11.07 13.47 0.09
CA GLY A 42 -11.81 14.68 0.42
C GLY A 42 -13.02 14.46 1.34
N GLU A 43 -13.47 13.22 1.54
CA GLU A 43 -14.69 12.94 2.32
C GLU A 43 -14.48 12.96 3.84
N ASP A 44 -13.33 12.50 4.34
CA ASP A 44 -13.04 12.43 5.78
C ASP A 44 -11.54 12.63 6.03
N PRO A 45 -11.10 13.50 6.96
CA PRO A 45 -9.69 13.63 7.34
C PRO A 45 -9.04 12.30 7.79
N ARG A 46 -9.81 11.33 8.29
CA ARG A 46 -9.34 9.98 8.63
C ARG A 46 -8.89 9.19 7.40
N HIS A 47 -9.46 9.46 6.23
CA HIS A 47 -9.05 8.84 4.97
C HIS A 47 -7.64 9.27 4.57
N VAL A 48 -7.27 10.53 4.82
CA VAL A 48 -5.91 11.04 4.59
C VAL A 48 -4.90 10.30 5.47
N ARG A 49 -5.22 10.13 6.75
CA ARG A 49 -4.36 9.36 7.68
C ARG A 49 -4.25 7.89 7.27
N ALA A 50 -5.35 7.26 6.88
CA ALA A 50 -5.35 5.87 6.43
C ALA A 50 -4.53 5.67 5.14
N PHE A 51 -4.57 6.66 4.24
CA PHE A 51 -3.76 6.65 3.03
C PHE A 51 -2.27 6.85 3.31
N ASP A 52 -1.91 7.76 4.22
CA ASP A 52 -0.54 7.94 4.68
C ASP A 52 0.05 6.65 5.31
N GLU A 53 -0.75 5.96 6.13
CA GLU A 53 -0.36 4.67 6.72
C GLU A 53 -0.11 3.59 5.65
N ALA A 54 -1.02 3.49 4.67
CA ALA A 54 -0.86 2.56 3.55
C ALA A 54 0.40 2.85 2.71
N LEU A 55 0.67 4.13 2.41
CA LEU A 55 1.86 4.53 1.66
C LEU A 55 3.15 4.31 2.45
N THR A 56 3.13 4.57 3.75
CA THR A 56 4.28 4.33 4.64
C THR A 56 4.64 2.84 4.65
N LEU A 57 3.64 1.96 4.80
CA LEU A 57 3.86 0.51 4.77
C LEU A 57 4.41 0.05 3.40
N TRP A 58 3.89 0.58 2.30
CA TRP A 58 4.40 0.29 0.96
C TRP A 58 5.86 0.71 0.78
N ALA A 59 6.22 1.93 1.20
CA ALA A 59 7.57 2.45 1.10
C ALA A 59 8.56 1.65 1.98
N LEU A 60 8.16 1.28 3.19
CA LEU A 60 8.98 0.45 4.09
C LEU A 60 9.21 -0.94 3.52
N ALA A 61 8.17 -1.57 2.95
CA ALA A 61 8.30 -2.86 2.28
C ALA A 61 9.25 -2.75 1.07
N GLY A 62 9.07 -1.72 0.23
CA GLY A 62 9.98 -1.46 -0.90
C GLY A 62 11.43 -1.24 -0.46
N ALA A 63 11.65 -0.44 0.58
CA ALA A 63 12.98 -0.19 1.13
C ALA A 63 13.63 -1.44 1.76
N ALA A 64 12.82 -2.34 2.35
CA ALA A 64 13.30 -3.63 2.84
C ALA A 64 13.70 -4.56 1.68
N LEU A 65 12.97 -4.53 0.56
CA LEU A 65 13.26 -5.33 -0.63
C LEU A 65 14.50 -4.84 -1.40
N VAL A 66 14.74 -3.52 -1.46
CA VAL A 66 15.90 -2.95 -2.16
C VAL A 66 17.21 -3.03 -1.37
N ARG A 67 17.13 -2.98 -0.03
CA ARG A 67 18.30 -3.07 0.86
C ARG A 67 19.28 -4.22 0.58
N PRO A 68 18.84 -5.48 0.42
CA PRO A 68 19.76 -6.58 0.12
C PRO A 68 20.43 -6.42 -1.25
N VAL A 69 19.71 -5.93 -2.27
CA VAL A 69 20.28 -5.68 -3.62
C VAL A 69 21.40 -4.65 -3.57
N LEU A 70 21.23 -3.58 -2.79
CA LEU A 70 22.26 -2.54 -2.66
C LEU A 70 23.51 -3.06 -1.93
N GLU A 71 23.32 -3.91 -0.91
CA GLU A 71 24.43 -4.51 -0.17
C GLU A 71 25.17 -5.57 -1.02
N ASP A 72 24.46 -6.33 -1.86
CA ASP A 72 25.07 -7.24 -2.83
C ASP A 72 25.88 -6.48 -3.89
N VAL A 73 25.34 -5.40 -4.47
CA VAL A 73 26.08 -4.55 -5.43
C VAL A 73 27.32 -3.92 -4.80
N ARG A 74 27.27 -3.53 -3.51
CA ARG A 74 28.46 -3.04 -2.78
C ARG A 74 29.50 -4.13 -2.52
N ARG A 75 29.07 -5.37 -2.28
CA ARG A 75 29.98 -6.51 -2.06
C ARG A 75 30.63 -6.98 -3.37
N SER A 76 29.91 -6.89 -4.49
CA SER A 76 30.39 -7.20 -5.84
C SER A 76 31.16 -6.03 -6.48
N GLY A 77 32.06 -5.37 -5.74
CA GLY A 77 32.83 -4.20 -6.21
C GLY A 77 33.43 -4.37 -7.62
N PRO A 78 33.75 -3.26 -8.34
CA PRO A 78 34.17 -3.34 -9.73
C PRO A 78 35.37 -4.26 -9.85
N ASP A 79 35.18 -5.37 -10.56
CA ASP A 79 36.24 -6.27 -10.96
C ASP A 79 37.18 -5.46 -11.88
N LEU A 80 38.18 -4.84 -11.26
CA LEU A 80 39.28 -4.18 -11.95
C LEU A 80 40.19 -5.29 -12.48
N GLN A 81 39.81 -5.83 -13.64
CA GLN A 81 40.65 -6.69 -14.47
C GLN A 81 41.46 -5.85 -15.47
#